data_AF-J2U8X0-F1
#
_entry.id   AF-J2U8X0-F1
#
_cell.length_a   1.000
_cell.length_b   1.000
_cell.length_c   1.000
_cell.angle_alpha   90.00
_cell.angle_beta   90.00
_cell.angle_gamma   90.00
#
_symmetry.space_group_name_H-M   'P 1'
#
loop_
_entity.id
_entity.type
_entity.pdbx_description
1 polymer ?
#
loop_
_entity_poly.entity_id
_entity_poly.type
_entity_poly.pdbx_seq_one_letter_code
_entity_poly.pdbx_strand_id
1 'polypeptide(L)'
;FCPQESGAKKFRDTLKLCRLSISYGPLFALLPSLEVTMPPIITRLVALFVLCLTLEVPAQPGACPAGEKQVCLDDCICLPDLGQVLGPVPDGVYQIAAPALALWLTQAHAEVVNTSIQPIPPHIREQLLRWYEPGVLDAAGYKVSDNGQFSAATAMLQNPDVGAVTLIDIILFRDAQTAEQDVALWAHELKHVQQFQEWGVDGFAQRYTQDFNAVEAPAYAIQAEVRRFVRGGAD
;
A
#
# COMPACT_ATOMS: atom_id res chain seq x y z
N PHE A 1 -28.00 8.63 -1.24
CA PHE A 1 -28.63 7.29 -1.22
C PHE A 1 -28.08 6.49 -2.39
N CYS A 2 -27.06 5.67 -2.17
CA CYS A 2 -26.59 4.68 -3.14
C CYS A 2 -27.04 3.29 -2.67
N PRO A 3 -27.57 2.43 -3.55
CA PRO A 3 -27.79 1.03 -3.23
C PRO A 3 -26.48 0.25 -3.39
N GLN A 4 -26.20 -0.63 -2.44
CA GLN A 4 -25.29 -1.75 -2.60
C GLN A 4 -26.04 -2.92 -3.25
N GLU A 5 -25.45 -3.59 -4.24
CA GLU A 5 -25.49 -5.05 -4.32
C GLU A 5 -24.55 -5.66 -5.38
N SER A 6 -23.81 -6.68 -4.92
CA SER A 6 -23.54 -7.96 -5.61
C SER A 6 -22.54 -7.99 -6.79
N GLY A 7 -21.27 -8.23 -6.43
CA GLY A 7 -20.24 -8.85 -7.29
C GLY A 7 -19.78 -10.24 -6.80
N ALA A 8 -20.50 -10.87 -5.87
CA ALA A 8 -20.10 -12.11 -5.18
C ALA A 8 -20.62 -13.40 -5.86
N LYS A 9 -20.62 -13.46 -7.20
CA LYS A 9 -21.16 -14.63 -7.93
C LYS A 9 -20.31 -15.15 -9.09
N LYS A 10 -18.98 -15.04 -9.00
CA LYS A 10 -18.09 -15.67 -9.99
C LYS A 10 -16.84 -16.36 -9.44
N PHE A 11 -16.88 -16.82 -8.18
CA PHE A 11 -15.75 -17.57 -7.59
C PHE A 11 -16.13 -18.95 -7.02
N ARG A 12 -17.35 -19.44 -7.30
CA ARG A 12 -17.83 -20.73 -6.76
C ARG A 12 -17.70 -21.91 -7.74
N ASP A 13 -17.24 -21.69 -8.97
CA ASP A 13 -17.17 -22.73 -10.00
C ASP A 13 -15.76 -23.33 -10.24
N THR A 14 -14.73 -22.88 -9.52
CA THR A 14 -13.34 -23.36 -9.71
C THR A 14 -12.86 -24.31 -8.60
N LEU A 15 -13.75 -24.83 -7.75
CA LEU A 15 -13.41 -25.71 -6.61
C LEU A 15 -14.12 -27.08 -6.68
N LYS A 16 -14.31 -27.62 -7.89
CA LYS A 16 -14.89 -28.96 -8.13
C LYS A 16 -14.01 -29.95 -8.89
N LEU A 17 -12.71 -29.67 -9.04
CA LEU A 17 -11.77 -30.58 -9.70
C LEU A 17 -10.53 -30.82 -8.83
N CYS A 18 -10.71 -31.58 -7.74
CA CYS A 18 -9.72 -32.54 -7.23
C CYS A 18 -10.32 -33.30 -6.04
N ARG A 19 -11.30 -34.16 -6.31
CA ARG A 19 -11.79 -35.17 -5.36
C ARG A 19 -11.96 -36.49 -6.09
N LEU A 20 -10.86 -37.22 -6.26
CA LEU A 20 -10.84 -38.66 -6.47
C LEU A 20 -9.73 -39.20 -5.56
N SER A 21 -10.13 -39.88 -4.47
CA SER A 21 -9.97 -41.34 -4.28
C SER A 21 -8.50 -41.77 -4.29
N ILE A 22 -7.98 -42.38 -3.23
CA ILE A 22 -8.15 -43.82 -3.00
C ILE A 22 -8.06 -44.15 -1.50
N SER A 23 -9.07 -44.86 -1.02
CA SER A 23 -9.09 -45.67 0.20
C SER A 23 -8.51 -47.05 -0.12
N TYR A 24 -7.75 -47.68 0.79
CA TYR A 24 -7.85 -49.11 1.12
C TYR A 24 -7.13 -49.41 2.44
N GLY A 25 -7.78 -50.25 3.27
CA GLY A 25 -7.38 -50.66 4.60
C GLY A 25 -6.34 -51.80 4.66
N PRO A 26 -6.19 -52.44 5.83
CA PRO A 26 -5.00 -53.20 6.21
C PRO A 26 -5.08 -54.66 5.76
N LEU A 27 -3.96 -55.24 5.32
CA LEU A 27 -3.82 -56.68 5.20
C LEU A 27 -2.48 -57.14 5.79
N PHE A 28 -2.61 -58.05 6.74
CA PHE A 28 -1.57 -58.74 7.47
C PHE A 28 -0.82 -59.72 6.55
N ALA A 29 0.41 -60.03 6.97
CA ALA A 29 1.09 -61.32 6.87
C ALA A 29 2.12 -61.55 5.74
N LEU A 30 3.20 -62.20 6.22
CA LEU A 30 4.16 -63.07 5.55
C LEU A 30 5.45 -62.42 5.01
N LEU A 31 6.45 -62.45 5.91
CA LEU A 31 7.89 -62.54 5.62
C LEU A 31 8.17 -63.49 4.45
N PRO A 32 9.25 -63.22 3.70
CA PRO A 32 10.39 -64.10 3.88
C PRO A 32 11.65 -63.33 4.24
N SER A 33 12.45 -63.96 5.09
CA SER A 33 13.80 -63.56 5.45
C SER A 33 14.65 -63.32 4.19
N LEU A 34 15.01 -62.07 3.96
CA LEU A 34 16.12 -61.72 3.08
C LEU A 34 17.09 -60.90 3.93
N GLU A 35 18.12 -61.57 4.44
CA GLU A 35 19.32 -60.89 4.96
C GLU A 35 19.98 -60.16 3.78
N VAL A 36 19.50 -58.95 3.50
CA VAL A 36 20.19 -58.02 2.62
C VAL A 36 21.25 -57.35 3.47
N THR A 37 22.49 -57.82 3.33
CA THR A 37 23.68 -57.08 3.73
C THR A 37 23.69 -55.76 2.95
N MET A 38 23.04 -54.74 3.50
CA MET A 38 23.04 -53.40 2.92
C MET A 38 24.47 -52.84 2.98
N PRO A 39 25.01 -52.32 1.87
CA PRO A 39 26.29 -51.63 1.89
C PRO A 39 26.22 -50.43 2.84
N PRO A 40 27.31 -50.11 3.57
CA PRO A 40 27.30 -49.14 4.68
C PRO A 40 26.85 -47.73 4.27
N ILE A 41 26.84 -47.44 2.98
CA ILE A 41 26.37 -46.18 2.39
C ILE A 41 24.84 -46.08 2.43
N ILE A 42 24.11 -47.16 2.13
CA ILE A 42 22.64 -47.16 2.15
C ILE A 42 22.12 -47.09 3.59
N THR A 43 22.78 -47.78 4.52
CA THR A 43 22.47 -47.68 5.95
C THR A 43 22.69 -46.27 6.49
N ARG A 44 23.74 -45.57 6.03
CA ARG A 44 24.00 -44.17 6.39
C ARG A 44 22.99 -43.21 5.77
N LEU A 45 22.56 -43.44 4.53
CA LEU A 45 21.53 -42.63 3.87
C LEU A 45 20.15 -42.81 4.52
N VAL A 46 19.78 -44.04 4.88
CA VAL A 46 18.53 -44.32 5.61
C VAL A 46 18.59 -43.75 7.02
N ALA A 47 19.73 -43.85 7.72
CA ALA A 47 19.92 -43.21 9.03
C ALA A 47 19.85 -41.67 8.95
N LEU A 48 20.41 -41.06 7.90
CA LEU A 48 20.28 -39.62 7.63
C LEU A 48 18.84 -39.23 7.33
N PHE A 49 18.11 -40.04 6.56
CA PHE A 49 16.71 -39.78 6.22
C PHE A 49 15.80 -39.91 7.46
N VAL A 50 16.04 -40.89 8.32
CA VAL A 50 15.34 -41.05 9.61
C VAL A 50 15.71 -39.94 10.59
N LEU A 51 16.98 -39.47 10.60
CA LEU A 51 17.41 -38.33 11.43
C LEU A 51 16.78 -37.01 10.94
N CYS A 52 16.62 -36.82 9.63
CA CYS A 52 15.91 -35.68 9.07
C CYS A 52 14.39 -35.70 9.35
N LEU A 53 13.78 -36.88 9.46
CA LEU A 53 12.36 -37.03 9.81
C LEU A 53 12.06 -36.80 11.30
N THR A 54 13.07 -36.76 12.18
CA THR A 54 12.92 -36.39 13.60
C THR A 54 13.14 -34.91 13.89
N LEU A 55 13.52 -34.12 12.89
CA LEU A 55 13.54 -32.66 12.98
C LEU A 55 12.13 -32.11 12.70
N GLU A 56 11.18 -32.47 13.56
CA GLU A 56 10.02 -31.61 13.78
C GLU A 56 10.55 -30.35 14.47
N VAL A 57 10.92 -29.35 13.65
CA VAL A 57 11.09 -27.99 14.16
C VAL A 57 9.71 -27.60 14.69
N PRO A 58 9.51 -27.42 16.00
CA PRO A 58 8.26 -26.82 16.44
C PRO A 58 8.22 -25.44 15.80
N ALA A 59 7.26 -25.21 14.91
CA ALA A 59 6.89 -23.87 14.51
C ALA A 59 6.45 -23.17 15.81
N GLN A 60 7.37 -22.41 16.41
CA GLN A 60 7.11 -21.67 17.63
C GLN A 60 5.93 -20.74 17.36
N PRO A 61 4.82 -20.85 18.13
CA PRO A 61 3.73 -19.91 18.00
C PRO A 61 4.20 -18.55 18.53
N GLY A 62 4.38 -17.60 17.61
CA GLY A 62 4.19 -16.17 17.87
C GLY A 62 5.20 -15.46 18.77
N ALA A 63 6.47 -15.36 18.38
CA ALA A 63 7.34 -14.32 18.94
C ALA A 63 8.22 -13.71 17.86
N CYS A 64 7.92 -12.48 17.48
CA CYS A 64 8.80 -11.66 16.66
C CYS A 64 10.15 -11.43 17.38
N PRO A 65 11.24 -11.18 16.64
CA PRO A 65 12.53 -10.78 17.20
C PRO A 65 12.42 -9.67 18.25
N ALA A 66 13.37 -9.60 19.19
CA ALA A 66 13.40 -8.55 20.19
C ALA A 66 13.46 -7.17 19.52
N GLY A 67 12.50 -6.30 19.82
CA GLY A 67 12.34 -5.00 19.14
C GLY A 67 11.40 -5.04 17.93
N GLU A 68 10.64 -6.13 17.74
CA GLU A 68 9.56 -6.26 16.76
C GLU A 68 8.25 -6.72 17.43
N LYS A 69 7.12 -6.28 16.87
CA LYS A 69 5.77 -6.59 17.33
C LYS A 69 4.94 -7.18 16.18
N GLN A 70 4.15 -8.20 16.52
CA GLN A 70 3.30 -8.89 15.56
C GLN A 70 2.01 -8.09 15.28
N VAL A 71 1.67 -7.91 14.01
CA VAL A 71 0.41 -7.30 13.56
C VAL A 71 -0.27 -8.25 12.58
N CYS A 72 -1.57 -8.53 12.81
CA CYS A 72 -2.34 -9.49 12.01
C CYS A 72 -3.62 -8.82 11.49
N LEU A 73 -3.83 -8.86 10.17
CA LEU A 73 -5.10 -8.48 9.52
C LEU A 73 -5.72 -9.67 8.80
N ASP A 74 -4.90 -10.58 8.23
CA ASP A 74 -5.30 -11.90 7.72
C ASP A 74 -4.15 -12.92 7.91
N ASP A 75 -2.92 -12.54 7.55
CA ASP A 75 -1.67 -13.18 7.97
C ASP A 75 -0.91 -12.26 8.95
N CYS A 76 -0.12 -12.85 9.83
CA CYS A 76 0.63 -12.11 10.84
C CYS A 76 2.05 -11.78 10.35
N ILE A 77 2.42 -10.50 10.36
CA ILE A 77 3.78 -10.03 10.05
C ILE A 77 4.43 -9.41 11.28
N CYS A 78 5.76 -9.48 11.35
CA CYS A 78 6.56 -8.80 12.37
C CYS A 78 7.00 -7.44 11.84
N LEU A 79 6.62 -6.38 12.54
CA LEU A 79 7.08 -5.01 12.28
C LEU A 79 7.98 -4.56 13.45
N PRO A 80 8.96 -3.67 13.24
CA PRO A 80 9.69 -3.04 14.34
C PRO A 80 8.72 -2.47 15.39
N ASP A 81 8.97 -2.78 16.66
CA ASP A 81 8.21 -2.37 17.82
C ASP A 81 8.47 -0.88 18.07
N LEU A 82 7.70 -0.05 17.36
CA LEU A 82 7.66 1.38 17.56
C LEU A 82 7.22 1.74 19.00
N GLY A 83 6.63 0.81 19.76
CA GLY A 83 6.25 1.01 21.16
C GLY A 83 7.43 1.14 22.13
N GLN A 84 8.62 0.61 21.81
CA GLN A 84 9.82 0.87 22.63
C GLN A 84 10.39 2.28 22.41
N VAL A 85 10.14 2.87 21.24
CA VAL A 85 10.47 4.27 20.96
C VAL A 85 9.39 5.21 21.50
N LEU A 86 8.13 4.74 21.58
CA LEU A 86 6.95 5.61 21.75
C LEU A 86 6.09 5.35 23.01
N GLY A 87 6.38 4.33 23.83
CA GLY A 87 5.66 4.01 25.07
C GLY A 87 4.38 3.16 24.91
N PRO A 88 3.75 2.71 26.02
CA PRO A 88 2.56 1.86 26.00
C PRO A 88 1.33 2.64 25.49
N VAL A 89 0.53 2.00 24.64
CA VAL A 89 -0.59 2.64 23.91
C VAL A 89 -1.95 2.33 24.57
N PRO A 90 -2.53 3.29 25.30
CA PRO A 90 -3.97 3.48 25.38
C PRO A 90 -4.38 4.87 24.87
N ASP A 91 -5.49 4.97 24.15
CA ASP A 91 -6.15 6.21 23.62
C ASP A 91 -5.30 7.21 22.80
N GLY A 92 -4.03 6.88 22.54
CA GLY A 92 -3.05 7.73 21.84
C GLY A 92 -2.87 7.44 20.35
N VAL A 93 -3.82 6.78 19.66
CA VAL A 93 -3.67 6.46 18.23
C VAL A 93 -3.38 7.71 17.41
N TYR A 94 -4.05 8.83 17.69
CA TYR A 94 -3.78 10.12 17.04
C TYR A 94 -2.42 10.73 17.41
N GLN A 95 -1.93 10.47 18.62
CA GLN A 95 -0.63 10.99 19.09
C GLN A 95 0.54 10.33 18.33
N ILE A 96 0.34 9.14 17.79
CA ILE A 96 1.34 8.42 16.99
C ILE A 96 1.06 8.55 15.49
N ALA A 97 -0.22 8.54 15.08
CA ALA A 97 -0.61 8.58 13.67
C ALA A 97 -0.15 9.85 12.97
N ALA A 98 -0.29 11.02 13.61
CA ALA A 98 0.12 12.28 12.99
C ALA A 98 1.65 12.36 12.76
N PRO A 99 2.51 12.11 13.76
CA PRO A 99 3.96 12.04 13.54
C PRO A 99 4.37 10.95 12.54
N ALA A 100 3.73 9.79 12.56
CA ALA A 100 4.01 8.71 11.62
C ALA A 100 3.67 9.12 10.16
N LEU A 101 2.53 9.78 9.95
CA LEU A 101 2.13 10.29 8.64
C LEU A 101 3.06 11.41 8.16
N ALA A 102 3.46 12.33 9.04
CA ALA A 102 4.40 13.40 8.70
C ALA A 102 5.77 12.85 8.27
N LEU A 103 6.26 11.84 9.00
CA LEU A 103 7.49 11.14 8.66
C LEU A 103 7.37 10.43 7.31
N TRP A 104 6.26 9.71 7.09
CA TRP A 104 5.99 9.01 5.83
C TRP A 104 5.95 9.98 4.64
N LEU A 105 5.23 11.11 4.76
CA LEU A 105 5.17 12.15 3.72
C LEU A 105 6.56 12.70 3.38
N THR A 106 7.36 13.00 4.40
CA THR A 106 8.70 13.55 4.24
C THR A 106 9.66 12.55 3.58
N GLN A 107 9.59 11.27 3.95
CA GLN A 107 10.41 10.22 3.35
C GLN A 107 10.01 9.96 1.90
N ALA A 108 8.71 9.80 1.64
CA ALA A 108 8.19 9.60 0.29
C ALA A 108 8.54 10.77 -0.64
N HIS A 109 8.48 12.00 -0.12
CA HIS A 109 8.92 13.19 -0.84
C HIS A 109 10.42 13.11 -1.17
N ALA A 110 11.28 12.84 -0.18
CA ALA A 110 12.73 12.76 -0.35
C ALA A 110 13.19 11.70 -1.36
N GLU A 111 12.44 10.58 -1.48
CA GLU A 111 12.67 9.57 -2.51
C GLU A 111 12.44 10.11 -3.93
N VAL A 112 11.46 11.02 -4.07
CA VAL A 112 11.01 11.53 -5.37
C VAL A 112 11.79 12.78 -5.79
N VAL A 113 12.18 13.68 -4.87
CA VAL A 113 12.86 14.95 -5.21
C VAL A 113 14.18 14.75 -5.96
N ASN A 114 14.86 13.63 -5.73
CA ASN A 114 16.15 13.31 -6.35
C ASN A 114 16.00 12.70 -7.75
N THR A 115 14.78 12.65 -8.27
CA THR A 115 14.46 12.14 -9.61
C THR A 115 14.07 13.28 -10.55
N SER A 116 13.84 12.98 -11.83
CA SER A 116 13.35 13.98 -12.78
C SER A 116 11.89 14.34 -12.49
N ILE A 117 11.67 15.54 -11.95
CA ILE A 117 10.35 16.15 -11.72
C ILE A 117 10.03 17.11 -12.85
N GLN A 118 8.79 17.09 -13.31
CA GLN A 118 8.29 17.97 -14.36
C GLN A 118 7.50 19.14 -13.75
N PRO A 119 7.57 20.36 -14.31
CA PRO A 119 6.70 21.45 -13.89
C PRO A 119 5.26 21.19 -14.35
N ILE A 120 4.27 21.89 -13.78
CA ILE A 120 2.87 21.82 -14.26
C ILE A 120 2.82 22.06 -15.78
N PRO A 121 2.11 21.23 -16.56
CA PRO A 121 1.94 21.47 -17.99
C PRO A 121 1.38 22.88 -18.26
N PRO A 122 1.96 23.65 -19.21
CA PRO A 122 1.60 25.07 -19.39
C PRO A 122 0.11 25.32 -19.58
N HIS A 123 -0.59 24.48 -20.37
CA HIS A 123 -2.02 24.61 -20.63
C HIS A 123 -2.88 24.35 -19.39
N ILE A 124 -2.43 23.50 -18.46
CA ILE A 124 -3.10 23.26 -17.18
C ILE A 124 -2.83 24.44 -16.25
N ARG A 125 -1.57 24.89 -16.15
CA ARG A 125 -1.18 26.03 -15.32
C ARG A 125 -1.98 27.27 -15.67
N GLU A 126 -2.09 27.60 -16.96
CA GLU A 126 -2.85 28.77 -17.46
C GLU A 126 -4.32 28.75 -17.04
N GLN A 127 -4.97 27.58 -17.13
CA GLN A 127 -6.37 27.44 -16.73
C GLN A 127 -6.55 27.62 -15.22
N LEU A 128 -5.61 27.13 -14.41
CA LEU A 128 -5.72 27.11 -12.96
C LEU A 128 -5.36 28.42 -12.26
N LEU A 129 -4.75 29.38 -12.97
CA LEU A 129 -4.49 30.74 -12.47
C LEU A 129 -5.75 31.49 -12.02
N ARG A 130 -6.95 31.04 -12.41
CA ARG A 130 -8.21 31.60 -11.91
C ARG A 130 -8.45 31.28 -10.42
N TRP A 131 -7.98 30.14 -9.94
CA TRP A 131 -8.32 29.62 -8.60
C TRP A 131 -7.15 29.61 -7.64
N TYR A 132 -5.93 29.51 -8.16
CA TYR A 132 -4.72 29.41 -7.36
C TYR A 132 -3.79 30.60 -7.61
N GLU A 133 -3.23 31.11 -6.51
CA GLU A 133 -2.15 32.08 -6.58
C GLU A 133 -0.93 31.49 -7.30
N PRO A 134 -0.17 32.30 -8.07
CA PRO A 134 1.00 31.82 -8.80
C PRO A 134 2.00 31.05 -7.92
N GLY A 135 2.18 31.47 -6.66
CA GLY A 135 3.09 30.79 -5.72
C GLY A 135 2.72 29.34 -5.39
N VAL A 136 1.44 28.95 -5.47
CA VAL A 136 1.02 27.55 -5.30
C VAL A 136 1.38 26.75 -6.56
N LEU A 137 1.12 27.32 -7.74
CA LEU A 137 1.39 26.69 -9.03
C LEU A 137 2.90 26.55 -9.30
N ASP A 138 3.70 27.52 -8.87
CA ASP A 138 5.15 27.55 -9.11
C ASP A 138 5.91 26.63 -8.15
N ALA A 139 5.35 26.35 -6.97
CA ALA A 139 5.92 25.37 -6.05
C ALA A 139 5.66 23.93 -6.52
N ALA A 140 4.54 23.68 -7.20
CA ALA A 140 4.13 22.33 -7.52
C ALA A 140 4.92 21.72 -8.69
N GLY A 141 5.48 20.54 -8.47
CA GLY A 141 6.00 19.66 -9.50
C GLY A 141 5.16 18.40 -9.65
N TYR A 142 5.36 17.64 -10.72
CA TYR A 142 4.74 16.32 -10.86
C TYR A 142 5.68 15.26 -11.42
N LYS A 143 5.28 14.01 -11.19
CA LYS A 143 5.89 12.83 -11.77
C LYS A 143 4.79 11.80 -12.07
N VAL A 144 4.97 11.02 -13.12
CA VAL A 144 4.14 9.85 -13.40
C VAL A 144 4.77 8.63 -12.76
N SER A 145 3.99 7.84 -12.02
CA SER A 145 4.46 6.64 -11.34
C SER A 145 5.04 5.63 -12.33
N ASP A 146 6.30 5.26 -12.11
CA ASP A 146 6.93 4.13 -12.74
C ASP A 146 6.57 2.87 -11.94
N ASN A 147 5.62 2.06 -12.45
CA ASN A 147 5.14 0.82 -11.83
C ASN A 147 6.23 -0.21 -11.40
N GLY A 148 7.50 0.08 -11.64
CA GLY A 148 8.66 -0.73 -11.23
C GLY A 148 9.31 -0.32 -9.91
N GLN A 149 9.02 0.86 -9.34
CA GLN A 149 9.59 1.28 -8.05
C GLN A 149 8.51 1.33 -6.96
N PHE A 150 8.56 0.34 -6.07
CA PHE A 150 7.75 0.31 -4.86
C PHE A 150 8.28 1.34 -3.85
N SER A 151 7.81 2.58 -3.97
CA SER A 151 7.88 3.57 -2.90
C SER A 151 6.64 3.48 -2.03
N ALA A 152 6.72 4.05 -0.82
CA ALA A 152 5.59 4.10 0.08
C ALA A 152 4.39 4.85 -0.56
N ALA A 153 4.65 5.85 -1.40
CA ALA A 153 3.64 6.56 -2.18
C ALA A 153 3.05 5.74 -3.33
N THR A 154 3.87 4.95 -4.05
CA THR A 154 3.39 4.05 -5.11
C THR A 154 2.43 2.98 -4.58
N ALA A 155 2.53 2.62 -3.29
CA ALA A 155 1.57 1.71 -2.65
C ALA A 155 0.14 2.27 -2.61
N MET A 156 -0.03 3.58 -2.36
CA MET A 156 -1.35 4.22 -2.40
C MET A 156 -1.95 4.24 -3.81
N LEU A 157 -1.10 4.43 -4.82
CA LEU A 157 -1.49 4.34 -6.23
C LEU A 157 -1.83 2.91 -6.67
N GLN A 158 -1.70 1.87 -5.85
CA GLN A 158 -2.22 0.54 -6.21
C GLN A 158 -3.75 0.46 -6.13
N ASN A 159 -4.40 1.35 -5.39
CA ASN A 159 -5.86 1.44 -5.38
C ASN A 159 -6.35 2.09 -6.68
N PRO A 160 -7.09 1.39 -7.56
CA PRO A 160 -7.50 1.91 -8.87
C PRO A 160 -8.32 3.21 -8.81
N ASP A 161 -8.94 3.52 -7.67
CA ASP A 161 -9.76 4.72 -7.50
C ASP A 161 -8.92 5.99 -7.22
N VAL A 162 -7.60 5.85 -7.02
CA VAL A 162 -6.68 6.97 -6.74
C VAL A 162 -5.99 7.41 -8.02
N GLY A 163 -6.30 8.59 -8.54
CA GLY A 163 -5.69 9.12 -9.77
C GLY A 163 -4.31 9.74 -9.55
N ALA A 164 -4.11 10.36 -8.37
CA ALA A 164 -2.88 11.02 -7.98
C ALA A 164 -2.72 11.04 -6.44
N VAL A 165 -1.52 11.34 -5.97
CA VAL A 165 -1.18 11.57 -4.56
C VAL A 165 -0.26 12.78 -4.46
N THR A 166 -0.60 13.74 -3.60
CA THR A 166 0.27 14.89 -3.31
C THR A 166 1.23 14.61 -2.16
N LEU A 167 2.53 14.66 -2.47
CA LEU A 167 3.64 14.59 -1.51
C LEU A 167 4.21 15.99 -1.32
N ILE A 168 3.68 16.75 -0.36
CA ILE A 168 4.12 18.12 -0.04
C ILE A 168 3.91 19.08 -1.23
N ASP A 169 4.90 19.21 -2.12
CA ASP A 169 4.87 20.03 -3.33
C ASP A 169 5.01 19.19 -4.62
N ILE A 170 5.09 17.86 -4.51
CA ILE A 170 5.20 16.97 -5.67
C ILE A 170 3.94 16.12 -5.80
N ILE A 171 3.29 16.19 -6.96
CA ILE A 171 2.10 15.41 -7.28
C ILE A 171 2.51 14.17 -8.08
N LEU A 172 2.26 12.98 -7.51
CA LEU A 172 2.47 11.71 -8.18
C LEU A 172 1.19 11.27 -8.88
N PHE A 173 1.20 11.28 -10.21
CA PHE A 173 0.09 10.76 -11.01
C PHE A 173 0.28 9.29 -11.31
N ARG A 174 -0.83 8.55 -11.39
CA ARG A 174 -0.84 7.15 -11.83
C ARG A 174 -0.31 6.98 -13.26
N ASP A 175 -0.78 7.83 -14.17
CA ASP A 175 -0.51 7.72 -15.60
C ASP A 175 -0.37 9.09 -16.24
N ALA A 176 0.31 9.12 -17.39
CA ALA A 176 0.61 10.35 -18.11
C ALA A 176 -0.65 11.03 -18.66
N GLN A 177 -1.66 10.27 -19.07
CA GLN A 177 -2.88 10.85 -19.62
C GLN A 177 -3.61 11.69 -18.57
N THR A 178 -3.74 11.16 -17.35
CA THR A 178 -4.31 11.88 -16.22
C THR A 178 -3.50 13.14 -15.90
N ALA A 179 -2.16 13.01 -15.83
CA ALA A 179 -1.26 14.14 -15.55
C ALA A 179 -1.31 15.24 -16.62
N GLU A 180 -1.54 14.90 -17.89
CA GLU A 180 -1.51 15.85 -19.00
C GLU A 180 -2.88 16.46 -19.33
N GLN A 181 -3.99 15.84 -18.92
CA GLN A 181 -5.33 16.20 -19.42
C GLN A 181 -6.35 16.50 -18.32
N ASP A 182 -6.21 15.98 -17.10
CA ASP A 182 -7.23 16.17 -16.06
C ASP A 182 -6.98 17.43 -15.21
N VAL A 183 -7.39 18.58 -15.76
CA VAL A 183 -7.31 19.90 -15.09
C VAL A 183 -8.06 19.91 -13.76
N ALA A 184 -9.15 19.14 -13.64
CA ALA A 184 -9.94 19.10 -12.41
C ALA A 184 -9.21 18.32 -11.32
N LEU A 185 -8.56 17.20 -11.66
CA LEU A 185 -7.73 16.47 -10.70
C LEU A 185 -6.53 17.31 -10.28
N TRP A 186 -5.87 18.02 -11.19
CA TRP A 186 -4.83 18.99 -10.80
C TRP A 186 -5.32 20.02 -9.79
N ALA A 187 -6.54 20.53 -9.97
CA ALA A 187 -7.12 21.45 -9.01
C ALA A 187 -7.34 20.83 -7.63
N HIS A 188 -7.65 19.53 -7.56
CA HIS A 188 -7.72 18.78 -6.30
C HIS A 188 -6.34 18.74 -5.63
N GLU A 189 -5.34 18.25 -6.35
CA GLU A 189 -4.00 18.01 -5.80
C GLU A 189 -3.30 19.31 -5.39
N LEU A 190 -3.47 20.40 -6.16
CA LEU A 190 -2.97 21.73 -5.78
C LEU A 190 -3.61 22.26 -4.50
N LYS A 191 -4.81 21.78 -4.13
CA LYS A 191 -5.40 22.12 -2.83
C LYS A 191 -4.57 21.56 -1.69
N HIS A 192 -4.05 20.34 -1.85
CA HIS A 192 -3.14 19.76 -0.87
C HIS A 192 -1.80 20.47 -0.85
N VAL A 193 -1.25 20.87 -2.01
CA VAL A 193 -0.02 21.72 -2.05
C VAL A 193 -0.24 23.01 -1.26
N GLN A 194 -1.36 23.71 -1.49
CA GLN A 194 -1.72 24.90 -0.72
C GLN A 194 -1.83 24.61 0.79
N GLN A 195 -2.51 23.52 1.18
CA GLN A 195 -2.65 23.12 2.58
C GLN A 195 -1.28 22.82 3.23
N PHE A 196 -0.35 22.19 2.51
CA PHE A 196 1.02 21.99 2.99
C PHE A 196 1.77 23.31 3.16
N GLN A 197 1.62 24.27 2.24
CA GLN A 197 2.22 25.60 2.38
C GLN A 197 1.66 26.35 3.60
N GLU A 198 0.35 26.25 3.85
CA GLU A 198 -0.34 26.97 4.93
C GLU A 198 -0.11 26.34 6.31
N TRP A 199 -0.07 25.01 6.40
CA TRP A 199 -0.06 24.30 7.68
C TRP A 199 1.27 23.62 8.01
N GLY A 200 2.16 23.49 7.02
CA GLY A 200 3.32 22.61 7.10
C GLY A 200 2.93 21.12 7.13
N VAL A 201 3.94 20.26 7.04
CA VAL A 201 3.75 18.80 7.00
C VAL A 201 3.10 18.28 8.29
N ASP A 202 3.58 18.73 9.46
CA ASP A 202 3.03 18.31 10.76
C ASP A 202 1.59 18.76 10.94
N GLY A 203 1.27 20.01 10.56
CA GLY A 203 -0.06 20.57 10.67
C GLY A 203 -1.05 19.91 9.72
N PHE A 204 -0.61 19.53 8.52
CA PHE A 204 -1.40 18.71 7.61
C PHE A 204 -1.66 17.32 8.21
N ALA A 205 -0.61 16.61 8.64
CA ALA A 205 -0.71 15.26 9.17
C ALA A 205 -1.61 15.18 10.41
N GLN A 206 -1.54 16.18 11.29
CA GLN A 206 -2.43 16.30 12.44
C GLN A 206 -3.90 16.42 12.01
N ARG A 207 -4.22 17.31 11.08
CA ARG A 207 -5.60 17.51 10.59
C ARG A 207 -6.11 16.28 9.87
N TYR A 208 -5.29 15.70 9.00
CA TYR A 208 -5.66 14.53 8.19
C TYR A 208 -5.99 13.32 9.07
N THR A 209 -5.17 13.07 10.10
CA THR A 209 -5.38 11.95 11.01
C THR A 209 -6.56 12.18 11.95
N GLN A 210 -6.86 13.42 12.33
CA GLN A 210 -8.01 13.76 13.19
C GLN A 210 -9.34 13.73 12.43
N ASP A 211 -9.40 14.39 11.27
CA ASP A 211 -10.57 14.45 10.41
C ASP A 211 -10.14 14.61 8.94
N PHE A 212 -9.95 13.47 8.26
CA PHE A 212 -9.58 13.47 6.86
C PHE A 212 -10.61 14.20 5.98
N ASN A 213 -11.90 14.17 6.33
CA ASN A 213 -12.95 14.82 5.53
C ASN A 213 -12.78 16.34 5.52
N ALA A 214 -12.34 16.93 6.64
CA ALA A 214 -12.07 18.36 6.71
C ALA A 214 -10.91 18.79 5.80
N VAL A 215 -9.97 17.88 5.50
CA VAL A 215 -8.85 18.12 4.59
C VAL A 215 -9.24 17.87 3.13
N GLU A 216 -9.99 16.79 2.86
CA GLU A 216 -10.39 16.34 1.52
C GLU A 216 -11.56 17.14 0.92
N ALA A 217 -12.54 17.55 1.74
CA ALA A 217 -13.75 18.21 1.23
C ALA A 217 -13.45 19.52 0.46
N PRO A 218 -12.53 20.40 0.90
CA PRO A 218 -12.11 21.54 0.10
C PRO A 218 -11.49 21.15 -1.25
N ALA A 219 -10.72 20.05 -1.31
CA ALA A 219 -10.09 19.55 -2.54
C ALA A 219 -11.14 19.01 -3.53
N TYR A 220 -12.12 18.26 -3.05
CA TYR A 220 -13.26 17.84 -3.88
C TYR A 220 -14.14 19.01 -4.34
N ALA A 221 -14.32 20.04 -3.50
CA ALA A 221 -15.13 21.20 -3.87
C ALA A 221 -14.52 21.95 -5.07
N ILE A 222 -13.22 22.22 -5.02
CA ILE A 222 -12.52 22.91 -6.12
C ILE A 222 -12.43 22.03 -7.38
N GLN A 223 -12.19 20.73 -7.23
CA GLN A 223 -12.25 19.78 -8.35
C GLN A 223 -13.60 19.81 -9.06
N ALA A 224 -14.70 19.82 -8.29
CA ALA A 224 -16.04 19.88 -8.85
C ALA A 224 -16.34 21.23 -9.54
N GLU A 225 -15.81 22.34 -9.01
CA GLU A 225 -15.90 23.64 -9.65
C GLU A 225 -15.14 23.70 -10.97
N VAL A 226 -13.87 23.31 -10.98
CA VAL A 226 -13.04 23.30 -12.18
C VAL A 226 -13.61 22.36 -13.24
N ARG A 227 -14.09 21.17 -12.84
CA ARG A 227 -14.74 20.23 -13.77
C ARG A 227 -15.97 20.84 -14.45
N ARG A 228 -16.75 21.66 -13.75
CA ARG A 228 -17.89 22.38 -14.34
C ARG A 228 -17.42 23.47 -15.30
N PHE A 229 -16.39 24.23 -14.91
CA PHE A 229 -15.82 25.28 -15.76
C PHE A 229 -15.26 24.72 -17.08
N VAL A 230 -14.43 23.68 -17.02
CA VAL A 230 -13.81 23.07 -18.21
C VAL A 230 -14.86 22.50 -19.16
N ARG A 231 -15.94 21.89 -18.62
CA ARG A 231 -17.06 21.42 -19.45
C ARG A 231 -17.85 22.56 -20.09
N GLY A 232 -18.07 23.65 -19.36
CA GLY A 232 -18.83 24.81 -19.86
C GLY A 232 -18.06 25.73 -20.81
N GLY A 233 -16.73 25.57 -20.92
CA GLY A 233 -15.89 26.28 -21.90
C GLY A 233 -15.63 25.49 -23.19
N ALA A 234 -16.22 24.30 -23.34
CA ALA A 234 -16.11 23.45 -24.52
C ALA A 234 -17.27 23.63 -25.53
N ASP A 235 -18.15 24.60 -25.27
CA ASP A 235 -19.27 25.03 -26.14
C ASP A 235 -18.95 26.39 -26.80
#